data_AF-A0A4P6FR35-F1
#
_entry.id   AF-A0A4P6FR35-F1
#
_cell.length_a   1.000
_cell.length_b   1.000
_cell.length_c   1.000
_cell.angle_alpha   90.00
_cell.angle_beta   90.00
_cell.angle_gamma   90.00
#
_symmetry.space_group_name_H-M   'P 1'
#
loop_
_entity.id
_entity.type
_entity.pdbx_description
1 polymer ?
#
loop_
_entity_poly.entity_id
_entity_poly.type
_entity_poly.pdbx_seq_one_letter_code
_entity_poly.pdbx_strand_id
1 'polypeptide(L)'
;MYENRDPSGLRLPRRDFLHAVSAGLVAAPLAGTALSRQPERGGDVDLAARAHDWDWLKGNWEVWHRRLKDRLAGSNEWQEFGGKSALWLALGGLATIDDNIVDIPSGSYRGLTVRTFDPVTASWSIWWLDGRNPERIDPPVRGRFGTDSATFVGPDTYNGQPVTVRFRWLDIHSRRPHWEQAFSPDEGRTWEVNWENFFTRTAALATPLTLFETRNRDFDFLVGKWLVRHRRLTQRLAGSDSWETFSGTLENWPVLGGRANIGDNLFAKAHSARRGIGLRVFDPKAQQWVSWWIDGADPSAIGNPLRGRFEGDTGTFFGDDVQNGRPVRTRVTWSRVSPNSARWEQAMSTDGGTTWETNWISDLQRRV
;
A
#
# COMPACT_ATOMS: atom_id res chain seq x y z
N MET A 1 -69.09 -18.01 -15.71
CA MET A 1 -69.06 -16.55 -15.90
C MET A 1 -67.71 -16.04 -15.40
N TYR A 2 -66.94 -15.48 -16.34
CA TYR A 2 -65.82 -14.55 -16.20
C TYR A 2 -64.70 -14.81 -15.18
N GLU A 3 -63.58 -15.28 -15.76
CA GLU A 3 -62.22 -14.85 -15.43
C GLU A 3 -62.13 -13.34 -15.17
N ASN A 4 -61.34 -12.95 -14.17
CA ASN A 4 -60.65 -11.67 -14.17
C ASN A 4 -59.20 -11.90 -13.71
N ARG A 5 -58.26 -11.48 -14.55
CA ARG A 5 -56.80 -11.50 -14.33
C ARG A 5 -56.38 -10.24 -13.58
N ASP A 6 -55.35 -10.36 -12.74
CA ASP A 6 -54.14 -9.51 -12.82
C ASP A 6 -52.95 -10.21 -12.10
N PRO A 7 -51.68 -9.91 -12.42
CA PRO A 7 -50.67 -10.91 -12.75
C PRO A 7 -49.41 -10.69 -11.88
N SER A 8 -48.27 -11.24 -12.28
CA SER A 8 -46.92 -10.96 -11.74
C SER A 8 -46.53 -11.67 -10.44
N GLY A 9 -46.88 -12.96 -10.33
CA GLY A 9 -46.01 -13.93 -9.67
C GLY A 9 -44.87 -14.34 -10.61
N LEU A 10 -43.77 -13.60 -10.64
CA LEU A 10 -42.54 -14.01 -11.31
C LEU A 10 -41.41 -14.15 -10.28
N ARG A 11 -41.33 -15.37 -9.73
CA ARG A 11 -40.14 -15.90 -9.09
C ARG A 11 -39.03 -15.94 -10.14
N LEU A 12 -38.01 -15.11 -9.98
CA LEU A 12 -36.81 -15.19 -10.81
C LEU A 12 -36.02 -16.46 -10.45
N PRO A 13 -35.57 -17.24 -11.45
CA PRO A 13 -34.82 -18.47 -11.23
C PRO A 13 -33.37 -18.18 -10.85
N ARG A 14 -32.83 -19.03 -9.97
CA ARG A 14 -31.39 -19.23 -9.78
C ARG A 14 -30.72 -19.40 -11.15
N ARG A 15 -29.71 -18.57 -11.43
CA ARG A 15 -28.75 -18.79 -12.50
C ARG A 15 -27.35 -18.74 -11.91
N ASP A 16 -26.85 -19.95 -11.68
CA ASP A 16 -25.49 -20.43 -11.92
C ASP A 16 -24.48 -19.35 -12.34
N PHE A 17 -23.56 -19.03 -11.44
CA PHE A 17 -22.27 -18.43 -11.81
C PHE A 17 -21.34 -19.57 -12.25
N LEU A 18 -21.24 -19.75 -13.56
CA LEU A 18 -20.24 -20.61 -14.19
C LEU A 18 -18.88 -19.91 -14.17
N HIS A 19 -17.87 -20.66 -13.72
CA HIS A 19 -16.46 -20.43 -13.98
C HIS A 19 -16.20 -20.31 -15.48
N ALA A 20 -15.59 -19.21 -15.91
CA ALA A 20 -14.89 -19.17 -17.19
C ALA A 20 -13.40 -19.42 -16.91
N VAL A 21 -12.98 -20.67 -17.13
CA VAL A 21 -11.59 -21.05 -17.37
C VAL A 21 -11.25 -20.56 -18.78
N SER A 22 -10.31 -19.63 -18.89
CA SER A 22 -9.69 -19.30 -20.17
C SER A 22 -8.39 -20.08 -20.29
N ALA A 23 -8.46 -21.23 -20.95
CA ALA A 23 -7.30 -21.95 -21.47
C ALA A 23 -6.66 -21.16 -22.62
N GLY A 24 -5.37 -21.38 -22.83
CA GLY A 24 -4.50 -20.49 -23.59
C GLY A 24 -4.73 -20.47 -25.10
N LEU A 25 -4.32 -19.35 -25.68
CA LEU A 25 -3.78 -19.32 -27.04
C LEU A 25 -2.37 -18.72 -26.95
N VAL A 26 -1.38 -19.51 -27.34
CA VAL A 26 -0.01 -19.07 -27.59
C VAL A 26 -0.04 -18.19 -28.82
N ALA A 27 0.06 -16.87 -28.64
CA ALA A 27 0.45 -15.96 -29.70
C ALA A 27 1.94 -15.66 -29.53
N ALA A 28 2.76 -16.15 -30.45
CA ALA A 28 4.17 -15.78 -30.53
C ALA A 28 4.28 -14.26 -30.72
N PRO A 29 5.10 -13.53 -29.94
CA PRO A 29 5.31 -12.12 -30.17
C PRO A 29 6.14 -11.96 -31.46
N LEU A 30 5.54 -11.32 -32.47
CA LEU A 30 6.30 -10.68 -33.53
C LEU A 30 7.24 -9.67 -32.88
N ALA A 31 8.54 -9.84 -33.14
CA ALA A 31 9.61 -9.00 -32.64
C ALA A 31 9.47 -7.57 -33.20
N GLY A 32 8.67 -6.74 -32.53
CA GLY A 32 8.82 -5.29 -32.58
C GLY A 32 9.99 -4.92 -31.70
N THR A 33 11.06 -4.40 -32.30
CA THR A 33 12.21 -3.83 -31.58
C THR A 33 11.74 -2.59 -30.82
N ALA A 34 11.14 -2.79 -29.64
CA ALA A 34 11.12 -1.75 -28.62
C ALA A 34 12.59 -1.53 -28.24
N LEU A 35 13.12 -0.36 -28.59
CA LEU A 35 14.38 0.12 -28.05
C LEU A 35 14.19 0.15 -26.53
N SER A 36 14.69 -0.89 -25.86
CA SER A 36 14.88 -0.94 -24.42
C SER A 36 15.82 0.21 -24.08
N ARG A 37 15.26 1.39 -23.80
CA ARG A 37 16.01 2.44 -23.11
C ARG A 37 16.39 1.82 -21.78
N GLN A 38 17.67 1.47 -21.64
CA GLN A 38 18.23 1.21 -20.33
C GLN A 38 17.87 2.42 -19.45
N PRO A 39 17.38 2.22 -18.22
CA PRO A 39 17.21 3.35 -17.32
C PRO A 39 18.55 4.07 -17.26
N GLU A 40 18.57 5.33 -17.69
CA GLU A 40 19.72 6.19 -17.50
C GLU A 40 20.05 6.13 -16.01
N ARG A 41 21.23 5.61 -15.66
CA ARG A 41 21.72 5.67 -14.28
C ARG A 41 21.64 7.14 -13.90
N GLY A 42 20.75 7.47 -12.97
CA GLY A 42 20.79 8.77 -12.32
C GLY A 42 22.21 8.99 -11.83
N GLY A 43 22.79 10.16 -12.09
CA GLY A 43 24.03 10.57 -11.45
C GLY A 43 23.92 10.41 -9.94
N ASP A 44 25.04 10.43 -9.22
CA ASP A 44 25.11 10.15 -7.78
C ASP A 44 23.98 10.87 -7.01
N VAL A 45 22.94 10.13 -6.64
CA VAL A 45 21.72 10.69 -6.07
C VAL A 45 21.98 10.95 -4.60
N ASP A 46 21.90 12.22 -4.18
CA ASP A 46 21.98 12.57 -2.77
C ASP A 46 20.74 12.08 -2.02
N LEU A 47 20.83 10.87 -1.46
CA LEU A 47 19.77 10.26 -0.65
C LEU A 47 19.43 11.09 0.58
N ALA A 48 20.40 11.79 1.17
CA ALA A 48 20.15 12.64 2.33
C ALA A 48 19.27 13.82 1.93
N ALA A 49 19.55 14.46 0.79
CA ALA A 49 18.68 15.51 0.26
C ALA A 49 17.27 14.98 -0.08
N ARG A 50 17.18 13.80 -0.72
CA ARG A 50 15.89 13.19 -1.11
C ARG A 50 15.03 12.80 0.08
N ALA A 51 15.63 12.48 1.23
CA ALA A 51 14.89 12.20 2.46
C ALA A 51 14.04 13.38 2.97
N HIS A 52 14.29 14.60 2.46
CA HIS A 52 13.58 15.83 2.84
C HIS A 52 12.55 16.31 1.82
N ASP A 53 12.38 15.61 0.68
CA ASP A 53 11.48 16.04 -0.41
C ASP A 53 10.01 16.24 0.05
N TRP A 54 9.58 15.56 1.13
CA TRP A 54 8.22 15.60 1.67
C TRP A 54 8.09 16.24 3.05
N ASP A 55 9.14 16.86 3.59
CA ASP A 55 9.11 17.45 4.94
C ASP A 55 7.96 18.46 5.12
N TRP A 56 7.66 19.19 4.06
CA TRP A 56 6.59 20.18 4.00
C TRP A 56 5.18 19.57 4.12
N LEU A 57 4.99 18.26 3.88
CA LEU A 57 3.69 17.58 3.98
C LEU A 57 3.51 16.79 5.29
N LYS A 58 4.59 16.53 6.05
CA LYS A 58 4.54 15.81 7.34
C LYS A 58 3.63 16.52 8.33
N GLY A 59 2.64 15.84 8.93
CA GLY A 59 1.75 16.43 9.94
C GLY A 59 0.28 16.03 9.78
N ASN A 60 -0.61 16.71 10.52
CA ASN A 60 -2.07 16.59 10.32
C ASN A 60 -2.60 17.80 9.53
N TRP A 61 -3.65 17.56 8.74
CA TRP A 61 -4.22 18.52 7.81
C TRP A 61 -5.74 18.41 7.77
N GLU A 62 -6.40 19.56 7.66
CA GLU A 62 -7.74 19.64 7.06
C GLU A 62 -7.55 19.77 5.54
N VAL A 63 -8.38 19.07 4.77
CA VAL A 63 -8.26 18.98 3.32
C VAL A 63 -9.60 19.39 2.71
N TRP A 64 -9.56 20.40 1.85
CA TRP A 64 -10.72 20.75 1.03
C TRP A 64 -10.53 20.16 -0.37
N HIS A 65 -11.56 19.54 -0.90
CA HIS A 65 -11.53 18.87 -2.19
C HIS A 65 -12.57 19.47 -3.13
N ARG A 66 -12.26 19.45 -4.43
CA ARG A 66 -13.27 19.45 -5.49
C ARG A 66 -12.99 18.33 -6.47
N ARG A 67 -14.01 17.60 -6.88
CA ARG A 67 -13.91 16.50 -7.85
C ARG A 67 -15.00 16.61 -8.90
N LEU A 68 -14.69 16.32 -10.16
CA LEU A 68 -15.72 16.20 -11.19
C LEU A 68 -16.73 15.10 -10.82
N LYS A 69 -18.01 15.37 -11.05
CA LYS A 69 -19.08 14.36 -10.85
C LYS A 69 -18.94 13.22 -11.86
N ASP A 70 -18.80 13.57 -13.13
CA ASP A 70 -18.57 12.66 -14.25
C ASP A 70 -17.23 12.96 -14.90
N ARG A 71 -16.44 11.92 -15.16
CA ARG A 71 -15.07 12.04 -15.69
C ARG A 71 -15.01 11.48 -17.09
N LEU A 72 -14.21 12.10 -17.95
CA LEU A 72 -14.07 11.78 -19.36
C LEU A 72 -15.41 11.83 -20.12
N ALA A 73 -16.31 12.71 -19.66
CA ALA A 73 -17.65 12.89 -20.21
C ALA A 73 -17.88 14.34 -20.71
N GLY A 74 -16.84 15.18 -20.71
CA GLY A 74 -16.97 16.61 -21.03
C GLY A 74 -17.72 17.40 -19.96
N SER A 75 -17.80 16.86 -18.73
CA SER A 75 -18.49 17.50 -17.62
C SER A 75 -17.67 18.65 -17.04
N ASN A 76 -18.35 19.73 -16.68
CA ASN A 76 -17.78 20.84 -15.91
C ASN A 76 -18.46 20.95 -14.53
N GLU A 77 -19.19 19.93 -14.11
CA GLU A 77 -19.86 19.90 -12.81
C GLU A 77 -18.92 19.35 -11.74
N TRP A 78 -18.52 20.23 -10.82
CA TRP A 78 -17.71 19.89 -9.67
C TRP A 78 -18.58 19.65 -8.44
N GLN A 79 -18.18 18.68 -7.62
CA GLN A 79 -18.65 18.51 -6.26
C GLN A 79 -17.52 18.83 -5.29
N GLU A 80 -17.84 19.57 -4.24
CA GLU A 80 -16.89 20.00 -3.21
C GLU A 80 -17.18 19.31 -1.89
N PHE A 81 -16.13 19.00 -1.13
CA PHE A 81 -16.25 18.32 0.16
C PHE A 81 -14.99 18.47 1.00
N GLY A 82 -15.12 18.23 2.30
CA GLY A 82 -14.02 18.23 3.26
C GLY A 82 -13.31 16.88 3.35
N GLY A 83 -12.31 16.84 4.22
CA GLY A 83 -11.51 15.66 4.49
C GLY A 83 -10.39 15.99 5.45
N LYS A 84 -9.66 14.95 5.86
CA LYS A 84 -8.51 15.06 6.77
C LYS A 84 -7.38 14.20 6.27
N SER A 85 -6.14 14.61 6.52
CA SER A 85 -4.95 13.82 6.23
C SER A 85 -4.01 13.81 7.44
N ALA A 86 -3.28 12.70 7.59
CA ALA A 86 -2.16 12.57 8.51
C ALA A 86 -0.98 11.94 7.76
N LEU A 87 0.17 12.63 7.71
CA LEU A 87 1.35 12.15 7.00
C LEU A 87 2.55 11.92 7.92
N TRP A 88 3.11 10.71 7.85
CA TRP A 88 4.37 10.31 8.48
C TRP A 88 5.46 10.10 7.44
N LEU A 89 6.70 10.40 7.83
CA LEU A 89 7.90 9.93 7.13
C LEU A 89 8.23 8.51 7.62
N ALA A 90 8.69 7.66 6.72
CA ALA A 90 9.13 6.28 6.97
C ALA A 90 10.41 6.00 6.18
N LEU A 91 11.01 4.81 6.36
CA LEU A 91 12.27 4.43 5.70
C LEU A 91 13.40 5.47 5.86
N GLY A 92 13.44 6.19 6.99
CA GLY A 92 14.42 7.25 7.21
C GLY A 92 14.24 8.48 6.32
N GLY A 93 13.02 8.77 5.87
CA GLY A 93 12.67 9.90 5.01
C GLY A 93 12.49 9.54 3.54
N LEU A 94 12.96 8.34 3.12
CA LEU A 94 12.81 7.84 1.75
C LEU A 94 11.46 7.15 1.49
N ALA A 95 10.52 7.25 2.43
CA ALA A 95 9.13 6.88 2.25
C ALA A 95 8.18 7.81 3.01
N THR A 96 6.93 7.89 2.56
CA THR A 96 5.86 8.55 3.30
C THR A 96 4.59 7.71 3.36
N ILE A 97 3.82 7.92 4.41
CA ILE A 97 2.57 7.24 4.72
C ILE A 97 1.54 8.33 5.00
N ASP A 98 0.44 8.32 4.26
CA ASP A 98 -0.58 9.36 4.31
C ASP A 98 -1.95 8.69 4.51
N ASP A 99 -2.51 8.81 5.71
CA ASP A 99 -3.85 8.33 6.06
C ASP A 99 -4.87 9.44 5.78
N ASN A 100 -5.98 9.10 5.12
CA ASN A 100 -6.94 10.05 4.59
C ASN A 100 -8.37 9.74 5.06
N ILE A 101 -9.11 10.80 5.37
CA ILE A 101 -10.57 10.82 5.44
C ILE A 101 -11.05 11.67 4.28
N VAL A 102 -11.95 11.13 3.47
CA VAL A 102 -12.54 11.85 2.33
C VAL A 102 -14.05 11.91 2.51
N ASP A 103 -14.60 13.09 2.82
CA ASP A 103 -16.00 13.27 3.22
C ASP A 103 -16.92 13.56 2.01
N ILE A 104 -16.89 12.69 1.00
CA ILE A 104 -17.75 12.83 -0.18
C ILE A 104 -19.25 12.85 0.21
N PRO A 105 -20.12 13.54 -0.56
CA PRO A 105 -21.54 13.69 -0.20
C PRO A 105 -22.31 12.37 0.00
N SER A 106 -21.90 11.29 -0.67
CA SER A 106 -22.52 9.96 -0.54
C SER A 106 -22.08 9.18 0.70
N GLY A 107 -21.17 9.75 1.51
CA GLY A 107 -20.63 9.13 2.73
C GLY A 107 -19.11 9.06 2.71
N SER A 108 -18.51 9.34 3.87
CA SER A 108 -17.06 9.37 4.03
C SER A 108 -16.40 8.01 3.83
N TYR A 109 -15.20 8.02 3.28
CA TYR A 109 -14.36 6.81 3.22
C TYR A 109 -12.93 7.11 3.67
N ARG A 110 -12.15 6.04 3.86
CA ARG A 110 -10.74 6.11 4.24
C ARG A 110 -9.86 5.71 3.08
N GLY A 111 -8.72 6.36 2.93
CA GLY A 111 -7.71 6.00 1.94
C GLY A 111 -6.31 6.12 2.49
N LEU A 112 -5.39 5.35 1.92
CA LEU A 112 -3.99 5.34 2.33
C LEU A 112 -3.12 5.58 1.11
N THR A 113 -2.20 6.51 1.21
CA THR A 113 -1.11 6.64 0.23
C THR A 113 0.19 6.14 0.84
N VAL A 114 0.94 5.35 0.08
CA VAL A 114 2.34 5.02 0.38
C VAL A 114 3.20 5.61 -0.72
N ARG A 115 4.32 6.24 -0.35
CA ARG A 115 5.31 6.76 -1.30
C ARG A 115 6.68 6.22 -0.95
N THR A 116 7.49 5.91 -1.95
CA THR A 116 8.89 5.48 -1.76
C THR A 116 9.78 6.11 -2.81
N PHE A 117 11.03 6.38 -2.45
CA PHE A 117 12.03 6.89 -3.37
C PHE A 117 12.91 5.74 -3.88
N ASP A 118 13.04 5.65 -5.20
CA ASP A 118 13.96 4.73 -5.86
C ASP A 118 15.22 5.49 -6.33
N PRO A 119 16.40 5.21 -5.73
CA PRO A 119 17.65 5.84 -6.14
C PRO A 119 18.15 5.41 -7.52
N VAL A 120 17.75 4.23 -8.02
CA VAL A 120 18.20 3.74 -9.32
C VAL A 120 17.60 4.59 -10.43
N THR A 121 16.29 4.86 -10.34
CA THR A 121 15.56 5.70 -11.29
C THR A 121 15.50 7.16 -10.87
N ALA A 122 16.02 7.52 -9.70
CA ALA A 122 15.90 8.84 -9.08
C ALA A 122 14.45 9.35 -9.09
N SER A 123 13.49 8.51 -8.74
CA SER A 123 12.06 8.82 -8.84
C SER A 123 11.29 8.35 -7.62
N TRP A 124 10.21 9.04 -7.30
CA TRP A 124 9.24 8.56 -6.32
C TRP A 124 8.16 7.73 -7.00
N SER A 125 7.76 6.65 -6.35
CA SER A 125 6.53 5.92 -6.64
C SER A 125 5.47 6.27 -5.60
N ILE A 126 4.21 6.37 -6.03
CA ILE A 126 3.06 6.69 -5.18
C ILE A 126 1.97 5.65 -5.42
N TRP A 127 1.61 4.90 -4.38
CA TRP A 127 0.54 3.91 -4.40
C TRP A 127 -0.66 4.39 -3.59
N TRP A 128 -1.85 4.08 -4.07
CA TRP A 128 -3.11 4.32 -3.37
C TRP A 128 -3.77 3.01 -2.95
N LEU A 129 -4.32 2.99 -1.73
CA LEU A 129 -5.20 1.94 -1.24
C LEU A 129 -6.52 2.58 -0.80
N ASP A 130 -7.60 2.19 -1.47
CA ASP A 130 -8.96 2.56 -1.10
C ASP A 130 -9.46 1.63 0.02
N GLY A 131 -9.75 2.17 1.20
CA GLY A 131 -10.21 1.39 2.35
C GLY A 131 -11.56 0.67 2.15
N ARG A 132 -12.27 0.95 1.04
CA ARG A 132 -13.47 0.20 0.61
C ARG A 132 -13.13 -1.08 -0.16
N ASN A 133 -11.92 -1.16 -0.71
CA ASN A 133 -11.37 -2.28 -1.47
C ASN A 133 -10.03 -2.72 -0.85
N PRO A 134 -10.05 -3.22 0.40
CA PRO A 134 -8.84 -3.47 1.19
C PRO A 134 -7.96 -4.60 0.66
N GLU A 135 -8.37 -5.32 -0.38
CA GLU A 135 -7.68 -6.50 -0.91
C GLU A 135 -6.54 -6.19 -1.90
N ARG A 136 -6.45 -4.95 -2.38
CA ARG A 136 -5.51 -4.55 -3.43
C ARG A 136 -4.96 -3.14 -3.21
N ILE A 137 -3.81 -2.90 -3.81
CA ILE A 137 -3.19 -1.58 -3.93
C ILE A 137 -3.17 -1.25 -5.42
N ASP A 138 -3.57 -0.03 -5.78
CA ASP A 138 -3.62 0.38 -7.18
C ASP A 138 -2.20 0.53 -7.76
N PRO A 139 -2.03 0.39 -9.09
CA PRO A 139 -0.74 0.62 -9.74
C PRO A 139 -0.15 2.00 -9.38
N PRO A 140 1.17 2.11 -9.19
CA PRO A 140 1.74 3.38 -8.78
C PRO A 140 1.85 4.37 -9.94
N VAL A 141 1.67 5.65 -9.61
CA VAL A 141 2.25 6.72 -10.43
C VAL A 141 3.71 6.94 -10.05
N ARG A 142 4.54 7.31 -11.03
CA ARG A 142 5.97 7.54 -10.85
C ARG A 142 6.39 8.90 -11.38
N GLY A 143 7.38 9.51 -10.75
CA GLY A 143 7.70 10.90 -11.05
C GLY A 143 8.74 11.51 -10.14
N ARG A 144 8.94 12.82 -10.28
CA ARG A 144 10.01 13.56 -9.61
C ARG A 144 9.53 14.94 -9.17
N PHE A 145 10.23 15.48 -8.18
CA PHE A 145 10.14 16.89 -7.84
C PHE A 145 10.87 17.74 -8.90
N GLY A 146 10.24 18.85 -9.29
CA GLY A 146 10.92 20.03 -9.81
C GLY A 146 11.24 21.00 -8.67
N THR A 147 11.38 22.29 -8.95
CA THR A 147 11.73 23.30 -7.93
C THR A 147 10.65 23.49 -6.88
N ASP A 148 9.42 23.83 -7.30
CA ASP A 148 8.28 24.13 -6.40
C ASP A 148 7.06 23.25 -6.67
N SER A 149 7.24 22.18 -7.44
CA SER A 149 6.17 21.27 -7.84
C SER A 149 6.69 19.87 -8.01
N ALA A 150 5.80 18.89 -8.06
CA ALA A 150 6.15 17.53 -8.46
C ALA A 150 5.10 17.00 -9.43
N THR A 151 5.52 16.16 -10.38
CA THR A 151 4.60 15.54 -11.34
C THR A 151 4.87 14.05 -11.40
N PHE A 152 3.78 13.26 -11.31
CA PHE A 152 3.80 11.80 -11.32
C PHE A 152 2.81 11.29 -12.34
N VAL A 153 3.18 10.25 -13.09
CA VAL A 153 2.35 9.65 -14.14
C VAL A 153 2.37 8.15 -14.01
N GLY A 154 1.24 7.50 -14.26
CA GLY A 154 1.14 6.04 -14.23
C GLY A 154 -0.09 5.52 -14.97
N PRO A 155 -0.13 4.21 -15.24
CA PRO A 155 -1.32 3.57 -15.79
C PRO A 155 -2.39 3.39 -14.71
N ASP A 156 -3.65 3.49 -15.09
CA ASP A 156 -4.81 3.15 -14.26
C ASP A 156 -5.96 2.65 -15.14
N THR A 157 -7.09 2.31 -14.53
CA THR A 157 -8.32 1.92 -15.22
C THR A 157 -9.50 2.72 -14.69
N TYR A 158 -10.24 3.37 -15.58
CA TYR A 158 -11.47 4.07 -15.25
C TYR A 158 -12.66 3.43 -15.99
N ASN A 159 -13.67 2.97 -15.26
CA ASN A 159 -14.84 2.25 -15.80
C ASN A 159 -14.46 1.07 -16.73
N GLY A 160 -13.40 0.34 -16.38
CA GLY A 160 -12.89 -0.79 -17.16
C GLY A 160 -12.06 -0.40 -18.39
N GLN A 161 -11.89 0.88 -18.68
CA GLN A 161 -11.05 1.37 -19.77
C GLN A 161 -9.67 1.81 -19.25
N PRO A 162 -8.57 1.47 -19.94
CA PRO A 162 -7.26 1.98 -19.61
C PRO A 162 -7.22 3.51 -19.67
N VAL A 163 -6.62 4.14 -18.67
CA VAL A 163 -6.31 5.57 -18.67
C VAL A 163 -4.89 5.79 -18.19
N THR A 164 -4.28 6.88 -18.61
CA THR A 164 -3.07 7.40 -17.95
C THR A 164 -3.51 8.40 -16.90
N VAL A 165 -3.08 8.22 -15.65
CA VAL A 165 -3.33 9.15 -14.56
C VAL A 165 -2.09 10.01 -14.32
N ARG A 166 -2.31 11.30 -14.02
CA ARG A 166 -1.27 12.24 -13.61
C ARG A 166 -1.63 12.86 -12.28
N PHE A 167 -0.66 12.87 -11.36
CA PHE A 167 -0.70 13.70 -10.16
C PHE A 167 0.25 14.87 -10.30
N ARG A 168 -0.18 16.07 -9.88
CA ARG A 168 0.74 17.19 -9.66
C ARG A 168 0.59 17.70 -8.24
N TRP A 169 1.73 17.99 -7.61
CA TRP A 169 1.80 18.79 -6.40
C TRP A 169 2.28 20.17 -6.77
N LEU A 170 1.58 21.18 -6.30
CA LEU A 170 1.73 22.57 -6.72
C LEU A 170 1.80 23.46 -5.48
N ASP A 171 2.58 24.54 -5.58
CA ASP A 171 2.77 25.52 -4.51
C ASP A 171 3.17 24.88 -3.16
N ILE A 172 4.06 23.88 -3.19
CA ILE A 172 4.38 23.00 -2.04
C ILE A 172 5.01 23.73 -0.84
N HIS A 173 5.51 24.95 -1.05
CA HIS A 173 6.07 25.82 -0.01
C HIS A 173 5.13 26.98 0.38
N SER A 174 3.92 27.04 -0.18
CA SER A 174 2.93 28.05 0.17
C SER A 174 2.18 27.69 1.46
N ARG A 175 1.33 28.62 1.93
CA ARG A 175 0.43 28.38 3.08
C ARG A 175 -0.69 27.38 2.76
N ARG A 176 -0.94 27.09 1.49
CA ARG A 176 -2.02 26.22 1.03
C ARG A 176 -1.54 25.40 -0.18
N PRO A 177 -0.61 24.45 0.03
CA PRO A 177 -0.16 23.57 -1.04
C PRO A 177 -1.36 22.78 -1.54
N HIS A 178 -1.34 22.41 -2.82
CA HIS A 178 -2.45 21.72 -3.45
C HIS A 178 -1.97 20.60 -4.36
N TRP A 179 -2.82 19.59 -4.50
CA TRP A 179 -2.60 18.49 -5.42
C TRP A 179 -3.75 18.40 -6.41
N GLU A 180 -3.42 18.04 -7.65
CA GLU A 180 -4.38 17.74 -8.69
C GLU A 180 -4.19 16.34 -9.27
N GLN A 181 -5.30 15.73 -9.68
CA GLN A 181 -5.36 14.55 -10.52
C GLN A 181 -5.95 14.89 -11.88
N ALA A 182 -5.31 14.36 -12.93
CA ALA A 182 -5.85 14.37 -14.27
C ALA A 182 -5.87 12.97 -14.88
N PHE A 183 -6.88 12.70 -15.71
CA PHE A 183 -6.98 11.50 -16.52
C PHE A 183 -6.73 11.83 -17.98
N SER A 184 -6.10 10.89 -18.68
CA SER A 184 -5.90 10.94 -20.11
C SER A 184 -6.37 9.61 -20.73
N PRO A 185 -7.34 9.64 -21.65
CA PRO A 185 -7.77 8.47 -22.40
C PRO A 185 -6.89 8.18 -23.63
N ASP A 186 -5.89 9.02 -23.92
CA ASP A 186 -5.12 9.04 -25.17
C ASP A 186 -3.62 9.08 -24.93
N GLU A 187 -3.15 8.32 -23.93
CA GLU A 187 -1.73 8.14 -23.59
C GLU A 187 -0.99 9.44 -23.25
N GLY A 188 -1.70 10.41 -22.68
CA GLY A 188 -1.15 11.68 -22.20
C GLY A 188 -1.16 12.82 -23.23
N ARG A 189 -1.82 12.65 -24.39
CA ARG A 189 -1.95 13.72 -25.39
C ARG A 189 -2.91 14.81 -24.93
N THR A 190 -4.00 14.43 -24.28
CA THR A 190 -4.97 15.34 -23.63
C THR A 190 -5.18 14.94 -22.18
N TRP A 191 -5.55 15.93 -21.34
CA TRP A 191 -5.69 15.76 -19.90
C TRP A 191 -6.97 16.43 -19.40
N GLU A 192 -7.81 15.67 -18.69
CA GLU A 192 -8.94 16.19 -17.94
C GLU A 192 -8.59 16.22 -16.45
N VAL A 193 -8.35 17.42 -15.90
CA VAL A 193 -8.23 17.61 -14.45
C VAL A 193 -9.58 17.30 -13.84
N ASN A 194 -9.61 16.26 -12.99
CA ASN A 194 -10.85 15.73 -12.44
C ASN A 194 -10.91 15.71 -10.92
N TRP A 195 -9.81 16.03 -10.24
CA TRP A 195 -9.79 16.19 -8.80
C TRP A 195 -8.71 17.19 -8.41
N GLU A 196 -9.05 18.10 -7.51
CA GLU A 196 -8.09 18.92 -6.79
C GLU A 196 -8.33 18.82 -5.28
N ASN A 197 -7.26 18.94 -4.50
CA ASN A 197 -7.35 19.10 -3.05
C ASN A 197 -6.36 20.15 -2.55
N PHE A 198 -6.70 20.78 -1.44
CA PHE A 198 -5.97 21.89 -0.86
C PHE A 198 -5.80 21.66 0.63
N PHE A 199 -4.56 21.71 1.09
CA PHE A 199 -4.21 21.31 2.44
C PHE A 199 -4.07 22.53 3.36
N THR A 200 -4.66 22.45 4.55
CA THR A 200 -4.47 23.42 5.64
C THR A 200 -3.95 22.70 6.87
N ARG A 201 -2.72 23.03 7.27
CA ARG A 201 -2.02 22.34 8.36
C ARG A 201 -2.71 22.60 9.68
N THR A 202 -3.01 21.53 10.43
CA THR A 202 -3.53 21.60 11.80
C THR A 202 -2.51 21.18 12.85
N ALA A 203 -1.54 20.34 12.48
CA ALA A 203 -0.41 19.99 13.34
C ALA A 203 0.88 19.73 12.54
N ALA A 204 2.04 20.02 13.15
CA ALA A 204 3.36 19.75 12.55
C ALA A 204 3.80 18.28 12.71
N LEU A 205 3.30 17.59 13.73
CA LEU A 205 3.52 16.17 13.94
C LEU A 205 2.23 15.42 13.63
N ALA A 206 2.35 14.31 12.91
CA ALA A 206 1.20 13.50 12.57
C ALA A 206 0.78 12.61 13.74
N THR A 207 -0.52 12.61 13.99
CA THR A 207 -1.22 11.70 14.90
C THR A 207 -2.28 10.92 14.11
N PRO A 208 -2.55 9.65 14.48
CA PRO A 208 -3.55 8.85 13.79
C PRO A 208 -4.91 9.55 13.74
N LEU A 209 -5.58 9.46 12.58
CA LEU A 209 -6.94 9.97 12.45
C LEU A 209 -7.92 9.10 13.25
N THR A 210 -9.14 9.60 13.46
CA THR A 210 -10.14 8.97 14.33
C THR A 210 -10.36 7.49 13.97
N LEU A 211 -10.16 6.63 14.97
CA LEU A 211 -10.35 5.19 14.88
C LEU A 211 -11.84 4.84 14.85
N PHE A 212 -12.20 3.79 14.13
CA PHE A 212 -13.52 3.19 14.23
C PHE A 212 -13.63 2.37 15.52
N GLU A 213 -14.75 2.49 16.21
CA GLU A 213 -15.06 1.64 17.36
C GLU A 213 -15.24 0.17 16.96
N THR A 214 -15.83 -0.06 15.79
CA THR A 214 -16.12 -1.39 15.24
C THR A 214 -14.95 -2.02 14.49
N ARG A 215 -13.73 -1.48 14.60
CA ARG A 215 -12.56 -2.05 13.94
C ARG A 215 -12.22 -3.43 14.52
N ASN A 216 -11.61 -4.28 13.69
CA ASN A 216 -10.92 -5.46 14.19
C ASN A 216 -9.69 -5.02 15.03
N ARG A 217 -9.47 -5.68 16.18
CA ARG A 217 -8.44 -5.31 17.17
C ARG A 217 -7.28 -6.31 17.27
N ASP A 218 -7.18 -7.26 16.34
CA ASP A 218 -6.18 -8.33 16.38
C ASP A 218 -4.74 -7.80 16.46
N PHE A 219 -4.47 -6.65 15.83
CA PHE A 219 -3.16 -6.00 15.84
C PHE A 219 -3.04 -4.82 16.82
N ASP A 220 -4.04 -4.55 17.67
CA ASP A 220 -3.96 -3.44 18.66
C ASP A 220 -2.72 -3.60 19.55
N PHE A 221 -2.27 -4.84 19.83
CA PHE A 221 -1.07 -5.10 20.63
C PHE A 221 0.20 -4.49 20.02
N LEU A 222 0.29 -4.40 18.68
CA LEU A 222 1.51 -4.04 17.95
C LEU A 222 1.74 -2.53 17.91
N VAL A 223 0.72 -1.71 18.18
CA VAL A 223 0.83 -0.25 18.16
C VAL A 223 1.87 0.23 19.16
N GLY A 224 2.78 1.09 18.70
CA GLY A 224 3.85 1.69 19.49
C GLY A 224 5.26 1.39 18.98
N LYS A 225 6.24 1.54 19.87
CA LYS A 225 7.67 1.39 19.58
C LYS A 225 8.24 0.13 20.21
N TRP A 226 9.07 -0.58 19.47
CA TRP A 226 9.61 -1.88 19.84
C TRP A 226 11.10 -1.94 19.58
N LEU A 227 11.81 -2.57 20.51
CA LEU A 227 13.12 -3.16 20.26
C LEU A 227 12.88 -4.56 19.68
N VAL A 228 13.64 -4.92 18.65
CA VAL A 228 13.47 -6.20 17.96
C VAL A 228 14.80 -6.93 17.92
N ARG A 229 14.80 -8.20 18.32
CA ARG A 229 15.93 -9.11 18.15
C ARG A 229 15.60 -10.10 17.04
N HIS A 230 16.40 -10.09 15.99
CA HIS A 230 16.22 -10.96 14.85
C HIS A 230 17.19 -12.14 14.90
N ARG A 231 16.72 -13.31 14.48
CA ARG A 231 17.54 -14.41 13.98
C ARG A 231 17.08 -14.72 12.57
N ARG A 232 17.97 -14.75 11.60
CA ARG A 232 17.66 -15.09 10.20
C ARG A 232 18.65 -16.14 9.68
N LEU A 233 18.17 -17.11 8.91
CA LEU A 233 19.07 -18.04 8.22
C LEU A 233 19.97 -17.25 7.25
N THR A 234 21.25 -17.61 7.23
CA THR A 234 22.23 -17.02 6.30
C THR A 234 21.99 -17.51 4.87
N GLN A 235 21.52 -18.75 4.72
CA GLN A 235 21.08 -19.35 3.46
C GLN A 235 19.72 -20.03 3.68
N ARG A 236 18.74 -19.73 2.83
CA ARG A 236 17.39 -20.31 2.90
C ARG A 236 17.25 -21.44 1.89
N LEU A 237 16.46 -22.45 2.23
CA LEU A 237 16.11 -23.59 1.38
C LEU A 237 17.34 -24.37 0.88
N ALA A 238 18.37 -24.40 1.71
CA ALA A 238 19.66 -25.04 1.43
C ALA A 238 20.02 -26.11 2.46
N GLY A 239 19.08 -26.45 3.38
CA GLY A 239 19.37 -27.30 4.53
C GLY A 239 20.32 -26.65 5.54
N SER A 240 20.40 -25.31 5.54
CA SER A 240 21.29 -24.57 6.42
C SER A 240 20.74 -24.50 7.85
N ASP A 241 21.62 -24.64 8.82
CA ASP A 241 21.38 -24.39 10.24
C ASP A 241 22.16 -23.15 10.74
N SER A 242 22.75 -22.38 9.82
CA SER A 242 23.54 -21.20 10.13
C SER A 242 22.65 -19.96 10.24
N TRP A 243 22.64 -19.35 11.42
CA TRP A 243 21.82 -18.18 11.73
C TRP A 243 22.66 -16.93 11.98
N GLU A 244 22.34 -15.84 11.30
CA GLU A 244 22.78 -14.50 11.70
C GLU A 244 21.83 -13.94 12.78
N THR A 245 22.38 -13.20 13.74
CA THR A 245 21.59 -12.47 14.76
C THR A 245 21.91 -10.98 14.65
N PHE A 246 20.89 -10.14 14.71
CA PHE A 246 21.05 -8.68 14.70
C PHE A 246 19.86 -8.01 15.40
N SER A 247 20.09 -6.78 15.85
CA SER A 247 19.06 -5.97 16.50
C SER A 247 18.31 -5.10 15.49
N GLY A 248 17.18 -4.55 15.91
CA GLY A 248 16.36 -3.66 15.11
C GLY A 248 15.35 -2.90 15.95
N THR A 249 14.57 -2.07 15.29
CA THR A 249 13.42 -1.39 15.88
C THR A 249 12.21 -1.48 14.96
N LEU A 250 11.02 -1.46 15.57
CA LEU A 250 9.76 -1.29 14.86
C LEU A 250 9.01 -0.13 15.50
N GLU A 251 8.53 0.81 14.69
CA GLU A 251 7.49 1.75 15.06
C GLU A 251 6.23 1.42 14.28
N ASN A 252 5.12 1.18 14.98
CA ASN A 252 3.85 0.78 14.37
C ASN A 252 2.70 1.67 14.84
N TRP A 253 1.83 2.06 13.90
CA TRP A 253 0.68 2.91 14.19
C TRP A 253 -0.54 2.51 13.35
N PRO A 254 -1.76 2.78 13.86
CA PRO A 254 -2.98 2.53 13.12
C PRO A 254 -3.18 3.57 12.00
N VAL A 255 -3.78 3.13 10.90
CA VAL A 255 -4.23 3.95 9.77
C VAL A 255 -5.61 3.45 9.30
N LEU A 256 -6.29 4.16 8.40
CA LEU A 256 -7.62 3.82 7.91
C LEU A 256 -8.66 3.65 9.03
N GLY A 257 -8.58 4.52 10.05
CA GLY A 257 -9.42 4.40 11.25
C GLY A 257 -9.18 3.10 12.03
N GLY A 258 -7.96 2.56 12.00
CA GLY A 258 -7.57 1.34 12.69
C GLY A 258 -8.01 0.04 12.00
N ARG A 259 -8.59 0.12 10.80
CA ARG A 259 -8.78 -1.05 9.93
C ARG A 259 -7.48 -1.48 9.25
N ALA A 260 -6.41 -0.72 9.44
CA ALA A 260 -5.08 -1.03 8.99
C ALA A 260 -4.03 -0.55 9.98
N ASN A 261 -2.81 -1.04 9.83
CA ASN A 261 -1.63 -0.54 10.51
C ASN A 261 -0.41 -0.53 9.59
N ILE A 262 0.51 0.38 9.89
CA ILE A 262 1.81 0.52 9.24
C ILE A 262 2.89 0.27 10.27
N GLY A 263 3.94 -0.47 9.89
CA GLY A 263 5.16 -0.64 10.68
C GLY A 263 6.40 -0.20 9.91
N ASP A 264 7.12 0.82 10.39
CA ASP A 264 8.47 1.19 9.92
C ASP A 264 9.51 0.37 10.68
N ASN A 265 10.28 -0.44 9.95
CA ASN A 265 11.28 -1.35 10.49
C ASN A 265 12.68 -0.82 10.19
N LEU A 266 13.55 -0.89 11.19
CA LEU A 266 14.99 -0.71 11.04
C LEU A 266 15.69 -1.99 11.47
N PHE A 267 16.51 -2.55 10.59
CA PHE A 267 17.34 -3.71 10.85
C PHE A 267 18.80 -3.24 10.98
N ALA A 268 19.32 -3.21 12.19
CA ALA A 268 20.68 -2.74 12.50
C ALA A 268 21.72 -3.85 12.26
N LYS A 269 21.96 -4.18 10.98
CA LYS A 269 23.06 -5.09 10.61
C LYS A 269 24.40 -4.34 10.68
N ALA A 270 25.47 -5.03 11.09
CA ALA A 270 26.78 -4.45 11.41
C ALA A 270 27.39 -3.52 10.34
N HIS A 271 27.07 -3.73 9.06
CA HIS A 271 27.65 -2.98 7.94
C HIS A 271 26.62 -2.40 6.95
N SER A 272 25.31 -2.61 7.18
CA SER A 272 24.26 -2.03 6.34
C SER A 272 22.93 -2.03 7.07
N ALA A 273 22.58 -0.89 7.66
CA ALA A 273 21.23 -0.71 8.17
C ALA A 273 20.24 -0.88 7.01
N ARG A 274 19.26 -1.76 7.19
CA ARG A 274 18.17 -1.94 6.22
C ARG A 274 16.88 -1.42 6.82
N ARG A 275 15.96 -1.00 5.97
CA ARG A 275 14.64 -0.57 6.40
C ARG A 275 13.56 -1.24 5.57
N GLY A 276 12.36 -1.32 6.11
CA GLY A 276 11.22 -1.86 5.39
C GLY A 276 9.90 -1.51 6.04
N ILE A 277 8.83 -1.51 5.25
CA ILE A 277 7.48 -1.19 5.73
C ILE A 277 6.64 -2.46 5.70
N GLY A 278 6.00 -2.76 6.83
CA GLY A 278 4.87 -3.69 6.87
C GLY A 278 3.56 -2.92 6.81
N LEU A 279 2.71 -3.20 5.83
CA LEU A 279 1.34 -2.67 5.73
C LEU A 279 0.36 -3.82 5.92
N ARG A 280 -0.59 -3.67 6.85
CA ARG A 280 -1.64 -4.67 7.09
C ARG A 280 -3.00 -4.01 7.06
N VAL A 281 -3.94 -4.58 6.30
CA VAL A 281 -5.31 -4.08 6.16
C VAL A 281 -6.29 -5.22 6.40
N PHE A 282 -7.32 -5.00 7.20
CA PHE A 282 -8.37 -5.98 7.44
C PHE A 282 -9.41 -5.93 6.34
N ASP A 283 -9.64 -7.06 5.66
CA ASP A 283 -10.75 -7.28 4.77
C ASP A 283 -11.94 -7.90 5.53
N PRO A 284 -13.01 -7.13 5.79
CA PRO A 284 -14.18 -7.65 6.48
C PRO A 284 -14.99 -8.65 5.64
N LYS A 285 -14.83 -8.71 4.31
CA LYS A 285 -15.54 -9.70 3.48
C LYS A 285 -14.90 -11.08 3.65
N ALA A 286 -13.58 -11.16 3.58
CA ALA A 286 -12.84 -12.40 3.79
C ALA A 286 -12.64 -12.75 5.27
N GLN A 287 -12.89 -11.81 6.20
CA GLN A 287 -12.52 -11.93 7.61
C GLN A 287 -11.04 -12.28 7.78
N GLN A 288 -10.21 -11.62 6.98
CA GLN A 288 -8.77 -11.83 6.93
C GLN A 288 -8.04 -10.50 6.86
N TRP A 289 -6.86 -10.49 7.43
CA TRP A 289 -5.86 -9.46 7.22
C TRP A 289 -5.07 -9.76 5.95
N VAL A 290 -4.88 -8.73 5.13
CA VAL A 290 -3.96 -8.72 3.98
C VAL A 290 -2.71 -7.94 4.40
N SER A 291 -1.53 -8.54 4.23
CA SER A 291 -0.26 -8.03 4.73
C SER A 291 0.76 -7.91 3.61
N TRP A 292 1.20 -6.69 3.31
CA TRP A 292 2.24 -6.39 2.33
C TRP A 292 3.56 -6.03 3.00
N TRP A 293 4.63 -6.24 2.24
CA TRP A 293 5.99 -5.83 2.58
C TRP A 293 6.56 -4.91 1.49
N ILE A 294 7.22 -3.84 1.93
CA ILE A 294 8.01 -2.95 1.09
C ILE A 294 9.44 -3.01 1.59
N ASP A 295 10.35 -3.51 0.75
CA ASP A 295 11.77 -3.57 1.08
C ASP A 295 12.42 -2.24 0.70
N GLY A 296 13.10 -1.57 1.65
CA GLY A 296 13.84 -0.35 1.35
C GLY A 296 15.00 -0.56 0.37
N ALA A 297 15.42 -1.80 0.13
CA ALA A 297 16.40 -2.15 -0.90
C ALA A 297 15.79 -2.32 -2.30
N ASP A 298 14.48 -2.55 -2.39
CA ASP A 298 13.71 -2.52 -3.64
C ASP A 298 12.46 -1.66 -3.45
N PRO A 299 12.64 -0.33 -3.34
CA PRO A 299 11.56 0.58 -3.02
C PRO A 299 10.57 0.73 -4.19
N SER A 300 10.87 0.20 -5.37
CA SER A 300 10.09 0.42 -6.60
C SER A 300 8.84 -0.46 -6.71
N ALA A 301 8.71 -1.45 -5.80
CA ALA A 301 7.68 -2.46 -5.80
C ALA A 301 7.12 -2.71 -4.39
N ILE A 302 5.88 -3.21 -4.35
CA ILE A 302 5.28 -3.79 -3.15
C ILE A 302 5.21 -5.30 -3.38
N GLY A 303 5.76 -6.07 -2.43
CA GLY A 303 5.78 -7.53 -2.53
C GLY A 303 4.37 -8.13 -2.52
N ASN A 304 4.26 -9.39 -2.95
CA ASN A 304 2.99 -10.13 -2.90
C ASN A 304 2.44 -10.16 -1.46
N PRO A 305 1.13 -9.94 -1.29
CA PRO A 305 0.55 -9.95 0.05
C PRO A 305 0.42 -11.37 0.62
N LEU A 306 0.67 -11.48 1.92
CA LEU A 306 0.23 -12.59 2.73
C LEU A 306 -1.22 -12.35 3.18
N ARG A 307 -2.02 -13.40 3.33
CA ARG A 307 -3.39 -13.35 3.84
C ARG A 307 -3.55 -14.30 5.00
N GLY A 308 -4.23 -13.86 6.06
CA GLY A 308 -4.31 -14.60 7.29
C GLY A 308 -5.30 -14.01 8.28
N ARG A 309 -5.41 -14.65 9.44
CA ARG A 309 -6.23 -14.16 10.56
C ARG A 309 -5.61 -14.60 11.88
N PHE A 310 -6.11 -14.03 12.96
CA PHE A 310 -5.83 -14.53 14.30
C PHE A 310 -6.85 -15.60 14.69
N GLU A 311 -6.34 -16.65 15.33
CA GLU A 311 -7.12 -17.66 16.04
C GLU A 311 -6.59 -17.67 17.48
N GLY A 312 -7.36 -17.07 18.39
CA GLY A 312 -6.87 -16.77 19.74
C GLY A 312 -5.75 -15.72 19.71
N ASP A 313 -4.61 -16.05 20.30
CA ASP A 313 -3.42 -15.19 20.40
C ASP A 313 -2.42 -15.38 19.25
N THR A 314 -2.75 -16.26 18.29
CA THR A 314 -1.85 -16.67 17.22
C THR A 314 -2.40 -16.24 15.87
N GLY A 315 -1.65 -15.38 15.17
CA GLY A 315 -1.97 -14.93 13.82
C GLY A 315 -1.18 -15.73 12.78
N THR A 316 -1.84 -16.40 11.84
CA THR A 316 -1.14 -17.16 10.78
C THR A 316 -1.54 -16.66 9.40
N PHE A 317 -0.53 -16.40 8.56
CA PHE A 317 -0.65 -15.75 7.27
C PHE A 317 0.10 -16.53 6.20
N PHE A 318 -0.47 -16.61 5.00
CA PHE A 318 0.11 -17.35 3.87
C PHE A 318 0.09 -16.52 2.60
N GLY A 319 1.07 -16.73 1.74
CA GLY A 319 1.09 -16.16 0.39
C GLY A 319 2.19 -16.78 -0.46
N ASP A 320 2.19 -16.42 -1.74
CA ASP A 320 3.17 -16.89 -2.70
C ASP A 320 4.29 -15.86 -2.84
N ASP A 321 5.51 -16.34 -2.94
CA ASP A 321 6.72 -15.52 -3.04
C ASP A 321 7.73 -16.18 -3.99
N VAL A 322 8.85 -15.52 -4.25
CA VAL A 322 9.94 -16.02 -5.08
C VAL A 322 11.26 -15.93 -4.32
N GLN A 323 11.91 -17.08 -4.11
CA GLN A 323 13.24 -17.14 -3.52
C GLN A 323 14.25 -17.61 -4.57
N ASN A 324 15.23 -16.75 -4.89
CA ASN A 324 16.27 -17.02 -5.90
C ASN A 324 15.68 -17.46 -7.26
N GLY A 325 14.61 -16.80 -7.71
CA GLY A 325 13.93 -17.10 -8.96
C GLY A 325 13.01 -18.34 -8.91
N ARG A 326 12.90 -19.02 -7.77
CA ARG A 326 12.02 -20.19 -7.60
C ARG A 326 10.75 -19.79 -6.85
N PRO A 327 9.55 -20.18 -7.34
CA PRO A 327 8.32 -20.00 -6.58
C PRO A 327 8.38 -20.74 -5.25
N VAL A 328 7.94 -20.09 -4.19
CA VAL A 328 7.83 -20.65 -2.83
C VAL A 328 6.52 -20.23 -2.19
N ARG A 329 6.05 -21.02 -1.24
CA ARG A 329 5.00 -20.61 -0.31
C ARG A 329 5.64 -19.98 0.91
N THR A 330 5.14 -18.84 1.36
CA THR A 330 5.59 -18.16 2.57
C THR A 330 4.50 -18.25 3.63
N ARG A 331 4.89 -18.59 4.86
CA ARG A 331 4.04 -18.53 6.06
C ARG A 331 4.64 -17.55 7.04
N VAL A 332 3.79 -16.69 7.59
CA VAL A 332 4.12 -15.83 8.72
C VAL A 332 3.25 -16.19 9.91
N THR A 333 3.86 -16.29 11.08
CA THR A 333 3.17 -16.52 12.35
C THR A 333 3.48 -15.40 13.33
N TRP A 334 2.45 -14.78 13.89
CA TRP A 334 2.51 -13.97 15.11
C TRP A 334 2.10 -14.85 16.29
N SER A 335 2.92 -14.88 17.34
CA SER A 335 2.67 -15.69 18.54
C SER A 335 3.23 -15.01 19.79
N ARG A 336 2.96 -15.59 20.97
CA ARG A 336 3.47 -15.08 22.27
C ARG A 336 3.13 -13.61 22.49
N VAL A 337 1.94 -13.21 22.04
CA VAL A 337 1.46 -11.84 22.11
C VAL A 337 1.10 -11.51 23.55
N SER A 338 1.72 -10.46 24.07
CA SER A 338 1.40 -9.85 25.35
C SER A 338 1.39 -8.33 25.20
N PRO A 339 0.98 -7.57 26.23
CA PRO A 339 1.10 -6.12 26.19
C PRO A 339 2.53 -5.64 25.93
N ASN A 340 3.56 -6.41 26.29
CA ASN A 340 4.96 -5.96 26.27
C ASN A 340 5.88 -6.78 25.36
N SER A 341 5.38 -7.84 24.74
CA SER A 341 6.16 -8.73 23.89
C SER A 341 5.33 -9.34 22.76
N ALA A 342 5.97 -9.67 21.66
CA ALA A 342 5.40 -10.52 20.62
C ALA A 342 6.52 -11.26 19.90
N ARG A 343 6.20 -12.37 19.26
CA ARG A 343 7.09 -13.07 18.35
C ARG A 343 6.49 -13.07 16.95
N TRP A 344 7.33 -12.77 15.97
CA TRP A 344 7.04 -12.92 14.55
C TRP A 344 7.98 -13.94 13.95
N GLU A 345 7.46 -14.87 13.16
CA GLU A 345 8.24 -15.91 12.50
C GLU A 345 7.85 -16.01 11.04
N GLN A 346 8.83 -16.23 10.17
CA GLN A 346 8.65 -16.54 8.76
C GLN A 346 9.20 -17.93 8.44
N ALA A 347 8.42 -18.68 7.69
CA ALA A 347 8.83 -19.94 7.09
C ALA A 347 8.55 -19.97 5.59
N MET A 348 9.35 -20.75 4.86
CA MET A 348 9.19 -20.97 3.42
C MET A 348 9.00 -22.45 3.12
N SER A 349 8.30 -22.74 2.03
CA SER A 349 8.04 -24.10 1.56
C SER A 349 8.18 -24.17 0.04
N THR A 350 8.79 -25.26 -0.43
CA THR A 350 8.96 -25.59 -1.86
C THR A 350 8.04 -26.72 -2.34
N ASP A 351 7.25 -27.32 -1.45
CA ASP A 351 6.40 -28.50 -1.70
C ASP A 351 4.91 -28.21 -1.47
N GLY A 352 4.49 -26.97 -1.74
CA GLY A 352 3.10 -26.54 -1.61
C GLY A 352 2.62 -26.32 -0.18
N GLY A 353 3.52 -26.32 0.81
CA GLY A 353 3.21 -26.14 2.22
C GLY A 353 3.14 -27.44 3.03
N THR A 354 3.65 -28.55 2.47
CA THR A 354 3.73 -29.83 3.18
C THR A 354 4.82 -29.79 4.25
N THR A 355 5.99 -29.24 3.91
CA THR A 355 7.09 -28.98 4.85
C THR A 355 7.44 -27.50 4.86
N TRP A 356 8.00 -27.02 5.98
CA TRP A 356 8.28 -25.60 6.21
C TRP A 356 9.68 -25.41 6.83
N GLU A 357 10.50 -24.58 6.21
CA GLU A 357 11.77 -24.11 6.77
C GLU A 357 11.56 -22.74 7.42
N THR A 358 11.50 -22.68 8.75
CA THR A 358 11.56 -21.41 9.47
C THR A 358 12.91 -20.76 9.21
N ASN A 359 12.88 -19.57 8.59
CA ASN A 359 14.08 -18.90 8.10
C ASN A 359 14.28 -17.49 8.69
N TRP A 360 13.30 -17.00 9.46
CA TRP A 360 13.43 -15.75 10.19
C TRP A 360 12.55 -15.78 11.44
N ILE A 361 13.13 -15.42 12.59
CA ILE A 361 12.45 -15.20 13.86
C ILE A 361 12.76 -13.77 14.33
N SER A 362 11.75 -13.06 14.79
CA SER A 362 11.86 -11.72 15.38
C SER A 362 11.16 -11.71 16.72
N ASP A 363 11.90 -11.46 17.79
CA ASP A 363 11.37 -11.24 19.13
C ASP A 363 11.25 -9.74 19.38
N LEU A 364 10.02 -9.28 19.62
CA LEU A 364 9.70 -7.89 19.88
C LEU A 364 9.55 -7.68 21.38
N GLN A 365 10.14 -6.61 21.88
CA GLN A 365 9.96 -6.12 23.24
C GLN A 365 9.61 -4.63 23.21
N ARG A 366 8.56 -4.26 23.95
CA ARG A 366 8.09 -2.87 23.96
C ARG A 366 9.20 -1.96 24.48
N ARG A 367 9.45 -0.86 23.77
CA ARG A 367 10.34 0.20 24.25
C ARG A 367 9.56 1.01 25.28
N VAL A 368 9.99 0.92 26.54
CA VAL A 368 9.44 1.69 27.67
C VAL A 368 9.76 3.16 27.49
#